data_AF-A0A2H9ML44-F1
#
_entry.id   AF-A0A2H9ML44-F1
#
_cell.length_a   1.000
_cell.length_b   1.000
_cell.length_c   1.000
_cell.angle_alpha   90.00
_cell.angle_beta   90.00
_cell.angle_gamma   90.00
#
_symmetry.space_group_name_H-M   'P 1'
#
loop_
_entity.id
_entity.type
_entity.pdbx_description
1 polymer ?
#
loop_
_entity_poly.entity_id
_entity_poly.type
_entity_poly.pdbx_seq_one_letter_code
_entity_poly.pdbx_strand_id
1 'polypeptide(L)'
;RDKNVASYFGKELRTPFLDEKVVKIGLGVPAEYKIRNGIRKHVLREVGKSLGLPEEIVMRKKKAAQYSSGIMKGMRKLAKEKNLGLKDYIKGFKD
;
A
#
# COMPACT_ATOMS: atom_id res chain seq x y z
N ARG A 1 -13.53 0.43 -3.82
CA ARG A 1 -12.95 1.65 -3.22
C ARG A 1 -12.10 2.41 -4.24
N ASP A 2 -10.86 1.99 -4.52
CA ASP A 2 -9.90 2.81 -5.28
C ASP A 2 -10.31 3.03 -6.75
N LYS A 3 -10.89 2.00 -7.39
CA LYS A 3 -11.45 2.11 -8.76
C LYS A 3 -12.57 3.16 -8.85
N ASN A 4 -13.46 3.21 -7.86
CA ASN A 4 -14.58 4.16 -7.85
C ASN A 4 -14.07 5.60 -7.72
N VAL A 5 -13.08 5.84 -6.86
CA VAL A 5 -12.43 7.15 -6.73
C VAL A 5 -11.77 7.57 -8.04
N ALA A 6 -11.00 6.67 -8.67
CA ALA A 6 -10.37 6.98 -9.96
C ALA A 6 -11.41 7.29 -11.04
N SER A 7 -12.46 6.47 -11.16
CA SER A 7 -13.53 6.63 -12.14
C SER A 7 -14.31 7.94 -11.94
N TYR A 8 -14.54 8.35 -10.70
CA TYR A 8 -15.17 9.63 -10.37
C TYR A 8 -14.42 10.81 -10.99
N PHE A 9 -13.08 10.76 -11.00
CA PHE A 9 -12.22 11.76 -11.62
C PHE A 9 -11.94 11.50 -13.12
N GLY A 10 -12.74 10.64 -13.78
CA GLY A 10 -12.55 10.28 -15.18
C GLY A 10 -11.22 9.58 -15.47
N LYS A 11 -10.65 8.89 -14.48
CA LYS A 11 -9.38 8.16 -14.60
C LYS A 11 -9.61 6.65 -14.57
N GLU A 12 -8.84 5.93 -15.38
CA GLU A 12 -8.77 4.48 -15.32
C GLU A 12 -7.64 4.03 -14.40
N LEU A 13 -7.94 3.20 -13.40
CA LEU A 13 -6.94 2.64 -12.49
C LEU A 13 -6.45 1.28 -13.00
N ARG A 14 -5.18 1.20 -13.43
CA ARG A 14 -4.51 -0.06 -13.77
C ARG A 14 -3.77 -0.63 -12.57
N THR A 15 -3.88 -1.94 -12.36
CA THR A 15 -3.30 -2.63 -11.19
C THR A 15 -2.49 -3.87 -11.62
N PRO A 16 -1.27 -3.71 -12.18
CA PRO A 16 -0.52 -4.81 -12.77
C PRO A 16 -0.27 -6.01 -11.84
N PHE A 17 -0.10 -5.76 -10.53
CA PHE A 17 0.08 -6.83 -9.54
C PHE A 17 -1.19 -7.65 -9.25
N LEU A 18 -2.35 -7.23 -9.74
CA LEU A 18 -3.62 -7.96 -9.64
C LEU A 18 -3.96 -8.72 -10.93
N ASP A 19 -3.11 -8.64 -11.96
CA ASP A 19 -3.23 -9.47 -13.15
C ASP A 19 -3.12 -10.95 -12.77
N GLU A 20 -3.97 -11.80 -13.36
CA GLU A 20 -4.07 -13.22 -13.02
C GLU A 20 -2.73 -13.96 -13.18
N LYS A 21 -1.97 -13.65 -14.24
CA LYS A 21 -0.67 -14.29 -14.49
C LYS A 21 0.34 -13.91 -13.40
N VAL A 22 0.34 -12.64 -13.00
CA VAL A 22 1.21 -12.13 -11.94
C VAL A 22 0.82 -12.72 -10.58
N VAL A 23 -0.48 -12.82 -10.29
CA VAL A 23 -1.00 -13.45 -9.07
C VAL A 23 -0.60 -14.91 -9.00
N LYS A 24 -0.74 -15.68 -10.10
CA LYS A 24 -0.36 -17.09 -10.16
C LYS A 24 1.13 -17.30 -9.85
N ILE A 25 2.00 -16.47 -10.44
CA ILE A 25 3.44 -16.48 -10.12
C ILE A 25 3.64 -16.18 -8.63
N GLY A 26 3.04 -15.09 -8.13
CA GLY A 26 3.18 -14.66 -6.75
C GLY A 26 2.70 -15.72 -5.73
N LEU A 27 1.62 -16.45 -6.03
CA LEU A 27 1.13 -17.54 -5.20
C LEU A 27 2.08 -18.74 -5.19
N GLY A 28 2.68 -19.08 -6.35
CA GLY A 28 3.63 -20.18 -6.48
C GLY A 28 5.01 -19.94 -5.85
N VAL A 29 5.40 -18.68 -5.58
CA VAL A 29 6.68 -18.38 -4.94
C VAL A 29 6.68 -18.88 -3.47
N PRO A 30 7.67 -19.69 -3.05
CA PRO A 30 7.80 -20.15 -1.67
C PRO A 30 7.93 -19.00 -0.64
N ALA A 31 7.52 -19.25 0.60
CA ALA A 31 7.40 -18.21 1.63
C ALA A 31 8.75 -17.59 2.03
N GLU A 32 9.81 -18.38 2.05
CA GLU A 32 11.20 -18.00 2.34
C GLU A 32 11.75 -16.97 1.34
N TYR A 33 11.25 -16.94 0.11
CA TYR A 33 11.58 -15.91 -0.88
C TYR A 33 10.73 -14.66 -0.70
N LYS A 34 9.54 -14.76 -0.08
CA LYS A 34 8.69 -13.60 0.21
C LYS A 34 9.18 -12.86 1.45
N ILE A 35 9.65 -13.58 2.47
CA ILE A 35 10.14 -13.05 3.74
C ILE A 35 11.44 -13.76 4.11
N ARG A 36 12.53 -13.00 4.20
CA ARG A 36 13.85 -13.51 4.58
C ARG A 36 14.53 -12.56 5.55
N ASN A 37 15.07 -13.07 6.65
CA ASN A 37 15.77 -12.28 7.67
C ASN A 37 14.97 -11.03 8.15
N GLY A 38 13.65 -11.19 8.33
CA GLY A 38 12.74 -10.09 8.70
C GLY A 38 12.40 -9.10 7.58
N ILE A 39 12.99 -9.23 6.40
CA ILE A 39 12.75 -8.38 5.23
C ILE A 39 11.58 -8.95 4.43
N ARG A 40 10.47 -8.19 4.40
CA ARG A 40 9.31 -8.52 3.55
C ARG A 40 9.53 -8.12 2.10
N LYS A 41 8.84 -8.83 1.21
CA LYS A 41 8.89 -8.69 -0.26
C LYS A 41 10.29 -8.98 -0.83
N HIS A 42 11.03 -9.89 -0.21
CA HIS A 42 12.44 -10.11 -0.54
C HIS A 42 12.66 -10.42 -2.03
N VAL A 43 11.89 -11.35 -2.61
CA VAL A 43 11.94 -11.66 -4.06
C VAL A 43 11.75 -10.43 -4.96
N LEU A 44 10.83 -9.52 -4.61
CA LEU A 44 10.61 -8.30 -5.40
C LEU A 44 11.76 -7.31 -5.27
N ARG A 45 12.49 -7.33 -4.14
CA ARG A 45 13.70 -6.51 -3.95
C ARG A 45 14.83 -7.03 -4.80
N GLU A 46 15.03 -8.34 -4.86
CA GLU A 46 16.04 -8.96 -5.73
C GLU A 46 15.76 -8.68 -7.21
N VAL A 47 14.49 -8.74 -7.65
CA VAL A 47 14.10 -8.30 -9.00
C VAL A 47 14.41 -6.80 -9.21
N GLY A 48 14.16 -5.95 -8.21
CA GLY A 48 14.51 -4.53 -8.28
C GLY A 48 16.01 -4.29 -8.46
N LYS A 49 16.85 -5.05 -7.75
CA LYS A 49 18.32 -5.02 -7.91
C LYS A 49 18.75 -5.48 -9.30
N SER A 50 18.19 -6.58 -9.79
CA SER A 50 18.53 -7.10 -11.12
C SER A 50 18.13 -6.16 -12.25
N LEU A 51 17.13 -5.31 -12.02
CA LEU A 51 16.73 -4.22 -12.93
C LEU A 51 17.58 -2.94 -12.78
N GLY A 52 18.56 -2.92 -11.87
CA GLY A 52 19.44 -1.77 -11.68
C GLY A 52 18.84 -0.60 -10.90
N LEU A 53 17.78 -0.84 -10.10
CA LEU A 53 17.22 0.23 -9.25
C LEU A 53 18.18 0.59 -8.11
N PRO A 54 18.22 1.88 -7.68
CA PRO A 54 19.06 2.30 -6.56
C PRO A 54 18.76 1.52 -5.28
N GLU A 55 19.80 1.17 -4.52
CA GLU A 55 19.70 0.35 -3.30
C GLU A 55 18.76 0.99 -2.26
N GLU A 56 18.74 2.32 -2.17
CA GLU A 56 17.85 3.09 -1.30
C GLU A 56 16.36 2.87 -1.62
N ILE A 57 16.01 2.67 -2.90
CA ILE A 57 14.64 2.38 -3.35
C ILE A 57 14.34 0.90 -3.08
N VAL A 58 15.26 0.03 -3.46
CA VAL A 58 15.15 -1.43 -3.31
C VAL A 58 14.99 -1.82 -1.84
N MET A 59 15.73 -1.22 -0.92
CA MET A 59 15.76 -1.59 0.50
C MET A 59 14.83 -0.78 1.38
N ARG A 60 14.11 0.21 0.82
CA ARG A 60 13.12 0.99 1.55
C ARG A 60 12.11 0.10 2.28
N LYS A 61 11.92 0.34 3.59
CA LYS A 61 10.97 -0.42 4.40
C LYS A 61 9.53 -0.19 3.91
N LYS A 62 8.76 -1.27 3.74
CA LYS A 62 7.35 -1.17 3.34
C LYS A 62 6.54 -0.47 4.44
N LYS A 63 6.02 0.72 4.11
CA LYS A 63 5.02 1.44 4.90
C LYS A 63 3.71 1.55 4.10
N ALA A 64 2.56 1.45 4.76
CA ALA A 64 1.28 1.60 4.05
C ALA A 64 1.00 3.08 3.76
N ALA A 65 0.38 3.37 2.61
CA ALA A 65 0.22 4.72 2.09
C ALA A 65 -0.48 5.65 3.10
N GLN A 66 -1.48 5.15 3.82
CA GLN A 66 -2.20 5.91 4.84
C GLN A 66 -1.33 6.38 6.01
N TYR A 67 -0.26 5.64 6.32
CA TYR A 67 0.69 6.02 7.39
C TYR A 67 1.88 6.81 6.85
N SER A 68 2.35 6.54 5.64
CA SER A 68 3.50 7.26 5.07
C SER A 68 3.14 8.66 4.57
N SER A 69 1.92 8.86 4.08
CA SER A 69 1.42 10.18 3.62
C SER A 69 1.11 11.15 4.75
N GLY A 70 1.02 10.68 6.01
CA GLY A 70 0.56 11.50 7.13
C GLY A 70 -0.95 11.64 7.24
N ILE A 71 -1.74 11.09 6.31
CA ILE A 71 -3.22 11.18 6.33
C ILE A 71 -3.79 10.68 7.65
N MET A 72 -3.33 9.54 8.17
CA MET A 72 -3.79 9.03 9.47
C MET A 72 -3.50 9.99 10.64
N LYS A 73 -2.38 10.72 10.59
CA LYS A 73 -2.03 11.73 11.61
C LYS A 73 -2.98 12.92 11.51
N GLY A 74 -3.23 13.41 10.29
CA GLY A 74 -4.20 14.48 10.03
C GLY A 74 -5.61 14.13 10.49
N MET A 75 -6.13 12.96 10.10
CA MET A 75 -7.48 12.53 10.48
C MET A 75 -7.64 12.39 12.01
N ARG A 76 -6.62 11.88 12.72
CA ARG A 76 -6.67 11.80 14.19
C ARG A 76 -6.67 13.17 14.85
N LYS A 77 -5.93 14.14 14.29
CA LYS A 77 -5.92 15.52 14.78
C LYS A 77 -7.32 16.15 14.65
N LEU A 78 -7.91 16.06 13.46
CA LEU A 78 -9.25 16.60 13.18
C LEU A 78 -10.35 15.94 14.04
N ALA A 79 -10.27 14.61 14.24
CA ALA A 79 -11.20 13.92 15.13
C ALA A 79 -11.10 14.43 16.57
N LYS A 80 -9.87 14.63 17.06
CA LYS A 80 -9.62 15.15 18.41
C LYS A 80 -10.12 16.59 18.58
N GLU A 81 -9.96 17.45 17.57
CA GLU A 81 -10.50 18.82 17.56
C GLU A 81 -12.03 18.84 17.71
N LYS A 82 -12.72 17.78 17.27
CA LYS A 82 -14.17 17.59 17.46
C LYS A 82 -14.54 16.77 18.69
N ASN A 83 -13.58 16.44 19.58
CA ASN A 83 -13.77 15.56 20.72
C ASN A 83 -14.34 14.17 20.37
N LEU A 84 -13.99 13.65 19.17
CA LEU A 84 -14.45 12.36 18.68
C LEU A 84 -13.30 11.35 18.58
N GLY A 85 -13.64 10.07 18.72
CA GLY A 85 -12.78 8.98 18.26
C GLY A 85 -12.70 8.95 16.73
N LEU A 86 -11.58 8.49 16.16
CA LEU A 86 -11.39 8.45 14.70
C LEU A 86 -12.50 7.67 13.98
N LYS A 87 -13.00 6.58 14.56
CA LYS A 87 -14.09 5.79 13.97
C LYS A 87 -15.37 6.61 13.87
N ASP A 88 -15.74 7.32 14.93
CA ASP A 88 -16.98 8.10 14.98
C ASP A 88 -16.88 9.36 14.12
N TYR A 89 -15.69 9.98 14.09
CA TYR A 89 -15.39 11.05 13.14
C TYR A 89 -15.59 10.60 11.69
N ILE A 90 -15.12 9.41 11.31
CA ILE A 90 -15.30 8.88 9.93
C ILE A 90 -16.75 8.50 9.64
N LYS A 91 -17.49 7.96 10.62
CA LYS A 91 -18.92 7.62 10.44
C LYS A 91 -19.75 8.84 10.05
N GLY A 92 -19.41 10.04 10.53
CA GLY A 92 -20.09 11.28 10.17
C GLY A 92 -20.00 11.67 8.69
N PHE A 93 -19.19 10.97 7.89
CA PHE A 93 -19.08 11.14 6.43
C PHE A 93 -19.70 9.99 5.64
N LYS A 94 -20.28 8.99 6.32
CA LYS A 94 -21.05 7.94 5.66
C LYS A 94 -22.49 8.41 5.57
N ASP A 95 -22.89 8.83 4.38
CA ASP A 95 -24.28 8.74 3.96
C ASP A 95 -24.68 7.26 3.87
#